data_AF-A0A392T4T7-F1
#
_entry.id   AF-A0A392T4T7-F1
#
_cell.length_a   1.000
_cell.length_b   1.000
_cell.length_c   1.000
_cell.angle_alpha   90.00
_cell.angle_beta   90.00
_cell.angle_gamma   90.00
#
_symmetry.space_group_name_H-M   'P 1'
#
loop_
_entity.id
_entity.type
_entity.pdbx_description
1 polymer ?
#
loop_
_entity_poly.entity_id
_entity_poly.type
_entity_poly.pdbx_seq_one_letter_code
_entity_poly.pdbx_strand_id
1 'polypeptide(L)'
;VKEKECRVLVLNYRTKSDDGKWAQNGIVATVVNGEAVPVVQSRITDACFNDVVLIPMGADKVFVRSSTGDDVLAIVNSAAEFFKLVFSNRMRWD
;
A
#
# COMPACT_ATOMS: atom_id res chain seq x y z
N VAL A 1 -17.57 40.82 -31.40
CA VAL A 1 -16.61 39.79 -30.94
C VAL A 1 -17.19 39.18 -29.67
N LYS A 2 -17.61 37.91 -29.69
CA LYS A 2 -18.08 37.21 -28.47
C LYS A 2 -16.88 36.43 -27.92
N GLU A 3 -16.33 36.91 -26.81
CA GLU A 3 -15.28 36.19 -26.07
C GLU A 3 -15.81 34.83 -25.63
N LYS A 4 -15.16 33.76 -26.10
CA LYS A 4 -15.37 32.41 -25.60
C LYS A 4 -14.76 32.35 -24.21
N GLU A 5 -15.61 32.27 -23.20
CA GLU A 5 -15.27 32.05 -21.81
C GLU A 5 -14.40 30.77 -21.69
N CYS A 6 -13.09 30.94 -21.51
CA CYS A 6 -12.14 29.84 -21.43
C CYS A 6 -12.25 29.21 -20.03
N ARG A 7 -13.10 28.19 -19.90
CA ARG A 7 -13.33 27.51 -18.62
C ARG A 7 -12.15 26.61 -18.29
N VAL A 8 -11.32 27.03 -17.35
CA VAL A 8 -10.27 26.19 -16.75
C VAL A 8 -10.95 25.12 -15.90
N LEU A 9 -10.92 23.88 -16.39
CA LEU A 9 -11.37 22.72 -15.62
C LEU A 9 -10.28 22.36 -14.61
N VAL A 10 -10.56 22.57 -13.33
CA VAL A 10 -9.68 22.13 -12.24
C VAL A 10 -10.06 20.72 -11.83
N LEU A 11 -9.08 19.83 -11.78
CA LEU A 11 -9.31 18.47 -11.30
C LEU A 11 -9.63 18.49 -9.81
N ASN A 12 -10.79 17.98 -9.42
CA ASN A 12 -11.24 17.89 -8.04
C ASN A 12 -11.34 16.43 -7.63
N TYR A 13 -10.43 15.97 -6.77
CA TYR A 13 -10.48 14.64 -6.18
C TYR A 13 -11.23 14.71 -4.85
N ARG A 14 -12.27 13.87 -4.72
CA ARG A 14 -12.96 13.65 -3.44
C ARG A 14 -12.77 12.20 -3.05
N THR A 15 -12.12 11.98 -1.91
CA THR A 15 -12.02 10.65 -1.30
C THR A 15 -13.41 10.19 -0.88
N LYS A 16 -13.76 8.96 -1.25
CA LYS A 16 -14.93 8.28 -0.71
C LYS A 16 -14.61 7.83 0.71
N SER A 17 -15.64 7.62 1.54
CA SER A 17 -15.43 7.03 2.88
C SER A 17 -14.72 5.68 2.79
N ASP A 18 -15.04 4.89 1.77
CA ASP A 18 -14.39 3.61 1.53
C ASP A 18 -12.89 3.77 1.22
N ASP A 19 -12.51 4.86 0.54
CA ASP A 19 -11.12 5.16 0.21
C ASP A 19 -10.25 5.34 1.46
N GLY A 20 -10.80 6.00 2.48
CA GLY A 20 -10.12 6.16 3.77
C GLY A 20 -10.03 4.86 4.55
N LYS A 21 -11.12 4.08 4.59
CA LYS A 21 -11.16 2.82 5.36
C LYS A 21 -10.17 1.79 4.86
N TRP A 22 -10.06 1.58 3.55
CA TRP A 22 -9.09 0.60 3.03
C TRP A 22 -7.65 1.06 3.25
N ALA A 23 -7.40 2.37 3.19
CA ALA A 23 -6.07 2.91 3.43
C ALA A 23 -5.64 2.72 4.89
N GLN A 24 -6.53 2.96 5.85
CA GLN A 24 -6.28 2.78 7.29
C GLN A 24 -5.99 1.33 7.70
N ASN A 25 -6.55 0.35 6.97
CA ASN A 25 -6.25 -1.07 7.17
C ASN A 25 -4.87 -1.47 6.61
N GLY A 26 -4.22 -0.59 5.84
CA GLY A 26 -2.88 -0.78 5.31
C GLY A 26 -1.77 -0.25 6.24
N ILE A 27 -0.53 -0.55 5.84
CA ILE A 27 0.67 -0.04 6.49
C ILE A 27 1.67 0.44 5.43
N VAL A 28 2.53 1.38 5.81
CA VAL A 28 3.73 1.73 5.06
C VAL A 28 4.90 0.97 5.65
N ALA A 29 5.74 0.39 4.80
CA ALA A 29 6.94 -0.30 5.21
C ALA A 29 8.08 -0.08 4.22
N THR A 30 9.29 -0.38 4.67
CA THR A 30 10.48 -0.42 3.83
C THR A 30 10.85 -1.87 3.57
N VAL A 31 11.07 -2.23 2.29
CA VAL A 31 11.58 -3.54 1.90
C VAL A 31 13.03 -3.67 2.34
N VAL A 32 13.37 -4.76 3.04
CA VAL A 32 14.75 -4.96 3.49
C VAL A 32 15.70 -5.15 2.29
N ASN A 33 16.96 -4.76 2.47
CA ASN A 33 18.05 -4.96 1.50
C ASN A 33 17.82 -4.38 0.09
N GLY A 34 16.85 -3.48 -0.09
CA GLY A 34 16.55 -2.88 -1.39
C GLY A 34 16.07 -3.91 -2.43
N GLU A 35 15.50 -5.02 -1.98
CA GLU A 35 15.01 -6.06 -2.89
C GLU A 35 13.90 -5.54 -3.79
N ALA A 36 13.86 -6.03 -5.02
CA ALA A 36 12.83 -5.63 -5.97
C ALA A 36 11.45 -6.06 -5.47
N VAL A 37 10.50 -5.11 -5.43
CA VAL A 37 9.12 -5.35 -4.94
C VAL A 37 8.46 -6.58 -5.55
N PRO A 38 8.57 -6.87 -6.87
CA PRO A 38 7.99 -8.09 -7.44
C PRO A 38 8.57 -9.39 -6.84
N VAL A 39 9.86 -9.42 -6.54
CA VAL A 39 10.52 -10.59 -5.92
C VAL A 39 9.98 -10.79 -4.50
N VAL A 40 9.82 -9.68 -3.77
CA VAL A 40 9.28 -9.70 -2.42
C VAL A 40 7.81 -10.15 -2.42
N GLN A 41 7.01 -9.65 -3.37
CA GLN A 41 5.63 -10.06 -3.56
C GLN A 41 5.52 -11.57 -3.82
N SER A 42 6.37 -12.13 -4.70
CA SER A 42 6.38 -13.58 -4.96
C SER A 42 6.66 -14.39 -3.69
N ARG A 43 7.64 -13.99 -2.86
CA ARG A 43 7.93 -14.71 -1.61
C ARG A 43 6.78 -14.67 -0.60
N ILE A 44 6.07 -13.55 -0.52
CA ILE A 44 4.89 -13.40 0.34
C ILE A 44 3.79 -14.36 -0.15
N THR A 45 3.57 -14.42 -1.47
CA THR A 45 2.62 -15.35 -2.10
C THR A 45 3.04 -16.81 -1.89
N ASP A 46 4.32 -17.14 -2.03
CA ASP A 46 4.87 -18.48 -1.80
C ASP A 46 4.74 -18.93 -0.34
N ALA A 47 4.73 -17.97 0.61
CA ALA A 47 4.42 -18.20 2.01
C ALA A 47 2.91 -18.25 2.33
N CYS A 48 2.07 -18.37 1.29
CA CYS A 48 0.61 -18.44 1.35
C CYS A 48 -0.11 -17.17 1.82
N PHE A 49 0.55 -16.01 1.86
CA PHE A 49 -0.09 -14.72 2.12
C PHE A 49 -0.62 -14.09 0.83
N ASN A 50 -1.49 -14.80 0.11
CA ASN A 50 -1.97 -14.42 -1.22
C ASN A 50 -2.71 -13.08 -1.26
N ASP A 51 -3.33 -12.71 -0.13
CA ASP A 51 -4.11 -11.49 -0.02
C ASP A 51 -3.26 -10.26 0.34
N VAL A 52 -1.98 -10.43 0.67
CA VAL A 52 -1.08 -9.31 0.97
C VAL A 52 -0.48 -8.77 -0.33
N VAL A 53 -0.80 -7.51 -0.66
CA VAL A 53 -0.39 -6.84 -1.90
C VAL A 53 0.52 -5.66 -1.58
N LEU A 54 1.63 -5.55 -2.32
CA LEU A 54 2.59 -4.46 -2.23
C LEU A 54 2.39 -3.44 -3.34
N ILE A 55 2.20 -2.18 -2.96
CA ILE A 55 2.12 -1.04 -3.87
C ILE A 55 3.41 -0.22 -3.72
N PRO A 56 4.26 -0.13 -4.75
CA PRO A 56 5.49 0.65 -4.67
C PRO A 56 5.17 2.13 -4.51
N MET A 57 5.76 2.76 -3.49
CA MET A 57 5.68 4.21 -3.25
C MET A 57 6.93 4.96 -3.72
N GLY A 58 7.87 4.23 -4.34
CA GLY A 58 9.18 4.72 -4.76
C GLY A 58 10.31 4.11 -3.95
N ALA A 59 11.47 3.91 -4.60
CA ALA A 59 12.64 3.24 -4.04
C ALA A 59 12.26 1.89 -3.37
N ASP A 60 12.59 1.73 -2.09
CA ASP A 60 12.33 0.57 -1.24
C ASP A 60 11.07 0.72 -0.38
N LYS A 61 10.34 1.83 -0.50
CA LYS A 61 9.12 2.08 0.27
C LYS A 61 7.91 1.48 -0.42
N VAL A 62 7.13 0.72 0.34
CA VAL A 62 5.91 0.09 -0.12
C VAL A 62 4.75 0.42 0.80
N PHE A 63 3.57 0.56 0.19
CA PHE A 63 2.31 0.47 0.89
C PHE A 63 1.84 -0.98 0.83
N VAL A 64 1.55 -1.56 1.99
CA VAL A 64 1.09 -2.94 2.13
C VAL A 64 -0.40 -2.90 2.46
N ARG A 65 -1.21 -3.58 1.63
CA ARG A 65 -2.65 -3.72 1.85
C ARG A 65 -3.09 -5.18 1.75
N SER A 66 -4.26 -5.46 2.30
CA SER A 66 -4.99 -6.67 1.99
C SER A 66 -5.84 -6.47 0.72
N SER A 67 -5.88 -7.46 -0.18
CA SER A 67 -6.80 -7.50 -1.32
C SER A 67 -8.25 -7.62 -0.85
N THR A 68 -8.50 -8.32 0.25
CA THR A 68 -9.81 -8.57 0.88
C THR A 68 -10.27 -7.44 1.81
N GLY A 69 -9.38 -6.49 2.12
CA GLY A 69 -9.66 -5.37 3.03
C GLY A 69 -9.39 -5.66 4.50
N ASP A 70 -8.82 -6.82 4.83
CA ASP A 70 -8.39 -7.17 6.18
C ASP A 70 -7.31 -6.22 6.71
N ASP A 71 -7.23 -6.15 8.04
CA ASP A 71 -6.20 -5.38 8.73
C ASP A 71 -4.81 -6.02 8.55
N VAL A 72 -3.98 -5.40 7.72
CA VAL A 72 -2.64 -5.89 7.41
C VAL A 72 -1.73 -5.90 8.63
N LEU A 73 -1.89 -4.97 9.56
CA LEU A 73 -1.05 -4.96 10.75
C LEU A 73 -1.28 -6.22 11.59
N ALA A 74 -2.53 -6.70 11.66
CA ALA A 74 -2.87 -7.95 12.33
C ALA A 74 -2.23 -9.17 11.62
N ILE A 75 -2.28 -9.21 10.29
CA ILE A 75 -1.64 -10.25 9.47
C ILE A 75 -0.12 -10.25 9.66
N VAL A 76 0.50 -9.06 9.64
CA VAL A 76 1.94 -8.91 9.81
C VAL A 76 2.39 -9.31 11.21
N ASN A 77 1.59 -9.01 12.23
CA ASN A 77 1.90 -9.35 13.61
C ASN A 77 1.68 -10.85 13.91
N SER A 78 0.73 -11.52 13.24
CA SER A 78 0.50 -12.96 13.43
C SER A 78 1.69 -13.81 12.95
N ALA A 79 2.45 -13.32 11.95
CA ALA A 79 3.66 -13.91 11.43
C ALA A 79 4.87 -12.96 11.54
N ALA A 80 5.06 -12.34 12.72
CA ALA A 80 6.03 -11.27 12.91
C ALA A 80 7.48 -11.64 12.52
N GLU A 81 7.92 -12.86 12.83
CA GLU A 81 9.28 -13.33 12.51
C GLU A 81 9.52 -13.45 11.01
N PHE A 82 8.53 -13.93 10.25
CA PHE A 82 8.60 -13.95 8.79
C PHE A 82 8.70 -12.53 8.23
N PHE A 83 7.79 -11.65 8.64
CA PHE A 83 7.77 -10.28 8.11
C PHE A 83 8.95 -9.41 8.56
N LYS A 84 9.71 -9.80 9.60
CA LYS A 84 11.01 -9.17 9.94
C LYS A 84 12.06 -9.39 8.87
N LEU A 85 11.99 -10.52 8.15
CA LEU A 85 12.88 -10.82 7.02
C LEU A 85 12.47 -10.09 5.73
N VAL A 86 11.30 -9.44 5.72
CA VAL A 86 10.72 -8.82 4.53
C VAL A 86 10.64 -7.30 4.66
N PHE A 87 10.23 -6.81 5.83
CA PHE A 87 9.94 -5.40 6.07
C PHE A 87 10.63 -4.84 7.32
N SER A 88 11.14 -3.63 7.17
CA SER A 88 11.56 -2.72 8.23
C SER A 88 10.66 -1.48 8.29
N ASN A 89 10.81 -0.66 9.33
CA ASN A 89 10.14 0.64 9.50
C ASN A 89 8.64 0.63 9.18
N ARG A 90 7.89 -0.23 9.88
CA ARG A 90 6.45 -0.45 9.66
C ARG A 90 5.66 0.62 10.40
N MET A 91 4.82 1.36 9.69
CA MET A 91 3.95 2.37 10.27
C MET A 91 2.54 2.23 9.70
N ARG A 92 1.52 2.53 10.51
CA ARG A 92 0.15 2.66 10.01
C ARG A 92 0.06 3.79 8.98
N TRP A 93 -0.88 3.63 8.07
CA TRP A 93 -1.33 4.75 7.25
C TRP A 93 -2.40 5.53 8.01
N ASP A 94 -2.14 6.82 8.24
CA ASP A 94 -3.03 7.73 8.95
C ASP A 94 -4.11 8.34 8.03
#